data_AF-A0A9Q0DP47-F1
#
_entry.id   AF-A0A9Q0DP47-F1
#
_cell.length_a   1.000
_cell.length_b   1.000
_cell.length_c   1.000
_cell.angle_alpha   90.00
_cell.angle_beta   90.00
_cell.angle_gamma   90.00
#
_symmetry.space_group_name_H-M   'P 1'
#
loop_
_entity.id
_entity.type
_entity.pdbx_description
1 polymer ?
#
loop_
_entity_poly.entity_id
_entity_poly.type
_entity_poly.pdbx_seq_one_letter_code
_entity_poly.pdbx_strand_id
1 'polypeptide(L)'
;MTSYVWLMFYYYIMIVPSQRAIIRWVKKNIKSIIYVMLFGDRLLFLGNAAYEITLTLDSLYSNGTDFFLQDIAIVEFSILSGYVLLCLCVMIFSSFATAHYLSKHMKSLAASDGSLFNPRLLSQIRVTITGILQGVLYLLFGLWYIANMLCYYLPPYVTLSFFIRYTATTLYISITTLNLWVGQTLFRERAVHVWKAVKKHVCTGKEDLRPAEDTLTTAATIQSTGVDTDG
;
A
#
# COMPACT_ATOMS: atom_id res chain seq x y z
N MET A 1 -7.21 -3.89 -0.69
CA MET A 1 -6.33 -4.95 -1.23
C MET A 1 -5.52 -4.45 -2.43
N THR A 2 -6.20 -3.80 -3.37
CA THR A 2 -5.71 -3.21 -4.62
C THR A 2 -4.75 -2.03 -4.43
N SER A 3 -4.83 -1.30 -3.32
CA SER A 3 -3.90 -0.20 -3.01
C SER A 3 -2.43 -0.64 -2.98
N TYR A 4 -2.15 -1.91 -2.65
CA TYR A 4 -0.80 -2.49 -2.73
C TYR A 4 -0.30 -2.64 -4.16
N VAL A 5 -1.19 -2.97 -5.09
CA VAL A 5 -0.85 -3.07 -6.53
C VAL A 5 -0.42 -1.70 -7.04
N TRP A 6 -1.15 -0.64 -6.68
CA TRP A 6 -0.82 0.72 -7.08
C TRP A 6 0.50 1.22 -6.47
N LEU A 7 0.79 0.83 -5.23
CA LEU A 7 2.07 1.10 -4.58
C LEU A 7 3.24 0.37 -5.28
N MET A 8 3.05 -0.90 -5.67
CA MET A 8 4.06 -1.66 -6.42
C MET A 8 4.25 -1.12 -7.83
N PHE A 9 3.16 -0.75 -8.50
CA PHE A 9 3.20 -0.08 -9.80
C PHE A 9 3.96 1.26 -9.74
N TYR A 10 3.73 2.05 -8.69
CA TYR A 10 4.49 3.27 -8.44
C TYR A 10 6.00 3.02 -8.37
N TYR A 11 6.42 2.03 -7.57
CA TYR A 11 7.83 1.67 -7.46
C TYR A 11 8.41 1.17 -8.77
N TYR A 12 7.66 0.35 -9.52
CA TYR A 12 8.07 -0.10 -10.85
C TYR A 12 8.37 1.09 -11.79
N ILE A 13 7.47 2.06 -11.89
CA ILE A 13 7.65 3.25 -12.74
C ILE A 13 8.83 4.11 -12.30
N MET A 14 9.15 4.13 -11.00
CA MET A 14 10.31 4.85 -10.48
C MET A 14 11.64 4.12 -10.77
N ILE A 15 11.68 2.80 -10.61
CA ILE A 15 12.90 1.99 -10.71
C ILE A 15 13.31 1.76 -12.16
N VAL A 16 12.34 1.46 -13.04
CA VAL A 16 12.65 1.06 -14.42
C VAL A 16 12.90 2.29 -15.31
N PRO A 17 14.06 2.37 -15.99
CA PRO A 17 14.36 3.48 -16.89
C PRO A 17 13.41 3.48 -18.09
N SER A 18 12.72 4.60 -18.29
CA SER A 18 11.64 4.73 -19.27
C SER A 18 12.17 5.03 -20.67
N GLN A 19 12.24 4.01 -21.54
CA GLN A 19 12.67 4.20 -22.93
C GLN A 19 11.51 4.57 -23.87
N ARG A 20 10.28 4.14 -23.56
CA ARG A 20 9.09 4.37 -24.41
C ARG A 20 8.35 5.67 -24.04
N ALA A 21 7.76 6.34 -25.03
CA ALA A 21 7.03 7.60 -24.86
C ALA A 21 5.86 7.49 -23.86
N ILE A 22 5.10 6.39 -23.92
CA ILE A 22 3.98 6.11 -23.01
C ILE A 22 4.46 6.03 -21.55
N ILE A 23 5.55 5.31 -21.28
CA ILE A 23 6.10 5.16 -19.92
C ILE A 23 6.63 6.50 -19.40
N ARG A 24 7.24 7.33 -20.28
CA ARG A 24 7.64 8.70 -19.91
C ARG A 24 6.44 9.57 -19.52
N TRP A 25 5.34 9.49 -20.27
CA TRP A 25 4.11 10.20 -19.94
C TRP A 25 3.50 9.72 -18.61
N VAL A 26 3.41 8.40 -18.41
CA VAL A 26 2.94 7.81 -17.15
C VAL A 26 3.81 8.27 -15.98
N LYS A 27 5.13 8.26 -16.15
CA LYS A 27 6.08 8.72 -15.13
C LYS A 27 5.88 10.21 -14.78
N LYS A 28 5.60 11.06 -15.76
CA LYS A 28 5.31 12.49 -15.54
C LYS A 28 4.01 12.70 -14.75
N ASN A 29 3.01 11.85 -14.98
CA ASN A 29 1.67 11.98 -14.39
C ASN A 29 1.37 10.98 -13.26
N ILE A 30 2.39 10.25 -12.76
CA ILE A 30 2.20 9.09 -11.90
C ILE A 30 1.43 9.40 -10.61
N LYS A 31 1.66 10.59 -10.02
CA LYS A 31 0.95 11.03 -8.82
C LYS A 31 -0.56 11.14 -9.10
N SER A 32 -0.93 11.80 -10.20
CA SER A 32 -2.33 11.96 -10.59
C SER A 32 -3.00 10.61 -10.84
N ILE A 33 -2.31 9.70 -11.54
CA ILE A 33 -2.82 8.35 -11.83
C ILE A 33 -3.11 7.60 -10.53
N ILE A 34 -2.15 7.60 -9.59
CA ILE A 34 -2.33 6.93 -8.29
C ILE A 34 -3.48 7.52 -7.49
N TYR A 35 -3.63 8.86 -7.49
CA TYR A 35 -4.74 9.50 -6.79
C TYR A 35 -6.09 9.11 -7.39
N VAL A 36 -6.24 9.12 -8.72
CA VAL A 36 -7.48 8.71 -9.39
C VAL A 36 -7.81 7.25 -9.07
N MET A 37 -6.81 6.36 -9.10
CA MET A 37 -7.02 4.95 -8.80
C MET A 37 -7.35 4.71 -7.31
N LEU A 38 -6.69 5.40 -6.39
CA LEU A 38 -7.02 5.35 -4.96
C LEU A 38 -8.41 5.92 -4.68
N PHE A 39 -8.83 6.96 -5.41
CA PHE A 39 -10.17 7.50 -5.32
C PHE A 39 -11.21 6.48 -5.83
N GLY A 40 -10.93 5.84 -6.97
CA GLY A 40 -11.73 4.74 -7.50
C GLY A 40 -11.86 3.57 -6.51
N ASP A 41 -10.76 3.17 -5.86
CA ASP A 41 -10.76 2.17 -4.78
C ASP A 41 -11.76 2.53 -3.67
N ARG A 42 -11.86 3.81 -3.29
CA ARG A 42 -12.79 4.27 -2.24
C ARG A 42 -14.23 4.27 -2.71
N LEU A 43 -14.48 4.66 -3.97
CA LEU A 43 -15.82 4.60 -4.55
C LEU A 43 -16.33 3.16 -4.64
N LEU A 44 -15.49 2.23 -5.09
CA LEU A 44 -15.83 0.80 -5.15
C LEU A 44 -16.13 0.24 -3.76
N PHE A 45 -15.29 0.57 -2.77
CA PHE A 45 -15.54 0.16 -1.39
C PHE A 45 -16.86 0.70 -0.83
N LEU A 46 -17.15 1.98 -1.09
CA LEU A 46 -18.39 2.60 -0.64
C LEU A 46 -19.62 2.01 -1.34
N GLY A 47 -19.53 1.74 -2.64
CA GLY A 47 -20.56 1.07 -3.42
C GLY A 47 -20.89 -0.31 -2.87
N ASN A 48 -19.86 -1.14 -2.62
CA ASN A 48 -20.03 -2.47 -2.04
C ASN A 48 -20.63 -2.41 -0.63
N ALA A 49 -20.24 -1.43 0.19
CA ALA A 49 -20.84 -1.25 1.51
C ALA A 49 -22.33 -0.88 1.41
N ALA A 50 -22.69 0.01 0.48
CA ALA A 50 -24.08 0.40 0.26
C ALA A 50 -24.93 -0.77 -0.24
N TYR A 51 -24.39 -1.61 -1.12
CA TYR A 51 -25.07 -2.81 -1.61
C TYR A 51 -25.34 -3.82 -0.50
N GLU A 52 -24.34 -4.14 0.33
CA GLU A 52 -24.51 -5.06 1.46
C GLU A 52 -25.54 -4.56 2.49
N ILE A 53 -25.57 -3.24 2.74
CA ILE A 53 -26.61 -2.62 3.59
C ILE A 53 -28.00 -2.81 2.95
N THR A 54 -28.10 -2.59 1.64
CA THR A 54 -29.37 -2.73 0.90
C THR A 54 -29.89 -4.16 0.95
N LEU A 55 -29.01 -5.16 0.72
CA LEU A 55 -29.34 -6.57 0.87
C LEU A 55 -29.82 -6.92 2.29
N THR A 56 -29.13 -6.39 3.31
CA THR A 56 -29.51 -6.63 4.70
C THR A 56 -30.89 -6.04 5.02
N LEU A 57 -31.16 -4.82 4.56
CA LEU A 57 -32.45 -4.17 4.75
C LEU A 57 -33.58 -4.88 4.02
N ASP A 58 -33.35 -5.33 2.78
CA ASP A 58 -34.34 -6.10 2.01
C ASP A 58 -34.67 -7.43 2.71
N SER A 59 -33.67 -8.14 3.24
CA SER A 59 -33.89 -9.39 4.00
C SER A 59 -34.74 -9.21 5.26
N LEU A 60 -34.72 -8.01 5.85
CA LEU A 60 -35.49 -7.69 7.06
C LEU A 60 -36.93 -7.26 6.75
N TYR A 61 -37.16 -6.65 5.59
CA TYR A 61 -38.45 -6.03 5.24
C TYR A 61 -39.16 -6.69 4.05
N SER A 62 -38.58 -7.73 3.45
CA SER A 62 -39.11 -8.59 2.37
C SER A 62 -40.16 -7.91 1.49
N ASN A 63 -39.70 -7.04 0.58
CA ASN A 63 -40.57 -6.20 -0.26
C ASN A 63 -40.76 -6.71 -1.69
N GLY A 64 -40.32 -7.93 -2.01
CA GLY A 64 -40.48 -8.52 -3.35
C GLY A 64 -39.63 -7.84 -4.44
N THR A 65 -38.54 -7.18 -4.05
CA THR A 65 -37.58 -6.49 -4.93
C THR A 65 -36.46 -7.38 -5.47
N ASP A 66 -36.59 -8.70 -5.31
CA ASP A 66 -35.55 -9.72 -5.60
C ASP A 66 -34.94 -9.61 -7.00
N PHE A 67 -35.76 -9.33 -8.02
CA PHE A 67 -35.30 -9.25 -9.41
C PHE A 67 -34.36 -8.06 -9.66
N PHE A 68 -34.65 -6.90 -9.07
CA PHE A 68 -33.80 -5.71 -9.19
C PHE A 68 -32.49 -5.88 -8.41
N LEU A 69 -32.52 -6.54 -7.25
CA LEU A 69 -31.33 -6.82 -6.46
C LEU A 69 -30.40 -7.79 -7.19
N GLN A 70 -30.95 -8.78 -7.89
CA GLN A 70 -30.18 -9.72 -8.69
C GLN A 70 -29.44 -9.03 -9.85
N ASP A 71 -30.08 -8.10 -10.56
CA ASP A 71 -29.43 -7.34 -11.64
C ASP A 71 -28.29 -6.45 -11.11
N ILE A 72 -28.54 -5.76 -9.97
CA ILE A 72 -27.50 -4.96 -9.30
C ILE A 72 -26.33 -5.84 -8.86
N ALA A 73 -26.60 -7.04 -8.32
CA ALA A 73 -25.58 -8.00 -7.91
C ALA A 73 -24.65 -8.39 -9.07
N ILE A 74 -25.21 -8.67 -10.25
CA ILE A 74 -24.45 -9.06 -11.44
C ILE A 74 -23.57 -7.91 -11.94
N VAL A 75 -24.11 -6.68 -11.95
CA VAL A 75 -23.36 -5.49 -12.37
C VAL A 75 -22.21 -5.21 -11.41
N GLU A 76 -22.46 -5.23 -10.10
CA GLU A 76 -21.43 -5.04 -9.09
C GLU A 76 -20.35 -6.14 -9.17
N PHE A 77 -20.76 -7.39 -9.31
CA PHE A 77 -19.85 -8.52 -9.54
C PHE A 77 -18.97 -8.32 -10.76
N SER A 78 -19.56 -7.87 -11.87
CA SER A 78 -18.83 -7.63 -13.13
C SER A 78 -17.80 -6.52 -12.97
N ILE A 79 -18.17 -5.42 -12.31
CA ILE A 79 -17.28 -4.29 -12.04
C ILE A 79 -16.14 -4.71 -11.11
N LEU A 80 -16.44 -5.38 -10.00
CA LEU A 80 -15.45 -5.77 -8.99
C LEU A 80 -14.48 -6.82 -9.54
N SER A 81 -15.00 -7.82 -10.27
CA SER A 81 -14.19 -8.85 -10.92
C SER A 81 -13.30 -8.27 -12.02
N GLY A 82 -13.85 -7.38 -12.86
CA GLY A 82 -13.08 -6.67 -13.88
C GLY A 82 -11.96 -5.83 -13.26
N TYR A 83 -12.23 -5.16 -12.14
CA TYR A 83 -11.23 -4.38 -11.43
C TYR A 83 -10.12 -5.23 -10.79
N VAL A 84 -10.47 -6.37 -10.17
CA VAL A 84 -9.50 -7.32 -9.61
C VAL A 84 -8.63 -7.92 -10.73
N LEU A 85 -9.22 -8.26 -11.88
CA LEU A 85 -8.48 -8.74 -13.06
C LEU A 85 -7.50 -7.69 -13.59
N LEU A 86 -7.94 -6.44 -13.73
CA LEU A 86 -7.06 -5.33 -14.11
C LEU A 86 -5.87 -5.22 -13.14
N CYS A 87 -6.15 -5.27 -11.84
CA CYS A 87 -5.13 -5.20 -10.80
C CYS A 87 -4.17 -6.41 -10.86
N LEU A 88 -4.67 -7.62 -11.15
CA LEU A 88 -3.83 -8.81 -11.39
C LEU A 88 -2.88 -8.59 -12.57
N CYS A 89 -3.38 -8.09 -13.70
CA CYS A 89 -2.56 -7.80 -14.86
C CYS A 89 -1.47 -6.77 -14.54
N VAL A 90 -1.83 -5.67 -13.88
CA VAL A 90 -0.87 -4.63 -13.46
C VAL A 90 0.16 -5.20 -12.50
N MET A 91 -0.25 -6.01 -11.53
CA MET A 91 0.65 -6.60 -10.53
C MET A 91 1.63 -7.59 -11.17
N ILE A 92 1.17 -8.49 -12.04
CA ILE A 92 2.02 -9.46 -12.74
C ILE A 92 3.02 -8.73 -13.62
N PHE A 93 2.55 -7.79 -14.44
CA PHE A 93 3.41 -7.04 -15.36
C PHE A 93 4.46 -6.23 -14.61
N SER A 94 4.04 -5.48 -13.58
CA SER A 94 4.95 -4.63 -12.81
C SER A 94 5.97 -5.44 -12.01
N SER A 95 5.56 -6.54 -11.37
CA SER A 95 6.49 -7.44 -10.68
C SER A 95 7.46 -8.11 -11.63
N PHE A 96 6.99 -8.68 -12.75
CA PHE A 96 7.84 -9.37 -13.70
C PHE A 96 8.87 -8.42 -14.32
N ALA A 97 8.43 -7.23 -14.74
CA ALA A 97 9.33 -6.23 -15.32
C ALA A 97 10.37 -5.74 -14.30
N THR A 98 9.97 -5.53 -13.04
CA THR A 98 10.89 -5.14 -11.95
C THR A 98 11.90 -6.25 -11.65
N ALA A 99 11.45 -7.51 -11.56
CA ALA A 99 12.30 -8.67 -11.31
C ALA A 99 13.30 -8.90 -12.45
N HIS A 100 12.84 -8.84 -13.70
CA HIS A 100 13.69 -8.97 -14.88
C HIS A 100 14.73 -7.85 -14.95
N TYR A 101 14.31 -6.60 -14.73
CA TYR A 101 15.22 -5.45 -14.70
C TYR A 101 16.29 -5.61 -13.62
N LEU A 102 15.90 -5.95 -12.39
CA LEU A 102 16.87 -6.10 -11.32
C LEU A 102 17.79 -7.31 -11.53
N SER A 103 17.27 -8.45 -12.00
CA SER A 103 18.10 -9.62 -12.31
C SER A 103 19.16 -9.30 -13.36
N LYS A 104 18.79 -8.59 -14.43
CA LYS A 104 19.73 -8.13 -15.45
C LYS A 104 20.77 -7.17 -14.88
N HIS A 105 20.32 -6.20 -14.07
CA HIS A 105 21.20 -5.23 -13.42
C HIS A 105 22.20 -5.91 -12.47
N MET A 106 21.75 -6.88 -11.68
CA MET A 106 22.60 -7.66 -10.80
C MET A 106 23.62 -8.52 -11.55
N LYS A 107 23.23 -9.17 -12.66
CA LYS A 107 24.16 -9.93 -13.51
C LYS A 107 25.22 -9.01 -14.12
N SER A 108 24.84 -7.80 -14.53
CA SER A 108 25.79 -6.80 -15.04
C SER A 108 26.76 -6.31 -13.98
N LEU A 109 26.30 -6.16 -12.72
CA LEU A 109 27.15 -5.79 -11.59
C LEU A 109 28.11 -6.92 -11.18
N ALA A 110 27.63 -8.17 -11.20
CA ALA A 110 28.45 -9.35 -10.89
C ALA A 110 29.55 -9.59 -11.94
N ALA A 111 29.29 -9.24 -13.20
CA ALA A 111 30.29 -9.30 -14.27
C ALA A 111 31.32 -8.15 -14.23
N SER A 112 31.04 -7.10 -13.45
CA SER A 112 31.85 -5.88 -13.31
C SER A 112 32.54 -5.88 -11.94
N ASP A 113 33.33 -6.92 -11.63
CA ASP A 113 34.32 -7.13 -10.54
C ASP A 113 34.23 -6.30 -9.20
N GLY A 114 33.05 -5.83 -8.85
CA GLY A 114 32.85 -4.72 -7.93
C GLY A 114 31.92 -5.08 -6.79
N SER A 115 32.46 -5.83 -5.83
CA SER A 115 31.92 -6.08 -4.49
C SER A 115 30.50 -6.66 -4.43
N LEU A 116 30.46 -7.99 -4.35
CA LEU A 116 29.30 -8.78 -3.89
C LEU A 116 28.83 -8.42 -2.46
N PHE A 117 29.54 -7.54 -1.75
CA PHE A 117 29.25 -7.13 -0.37
C PHE A 117 28.67 -5.71 -0.25
N ASN A 118 28.28 -5.06 -1.34
CA ASN A 118 27.70 -3.73 -1.25
C ASN A 118 26.34 -3.79 -0.50
N PRO A 119 26.14 -3.09 0.63
CA PRO A 119 24.87 -3.07 1.36
C PRO A 119 23.70 -2.57 0.50
N ARG A 120 23.98 -1.79 -0.55
CA ARG A 120 22.98 -1.39 -1.56
C ARG A 120 22.46 -2.58 -2.36
N LEU A 121 23.32 -3.54 -2.71
CA LEU A 121 22.94 -4.75 -3.44
C LEU A 121 22.05 -5.67 -2.59
N LEU A 122 22.43 -5.90 -1.32
CA LEU A 122 21.61 -6.68 -0.38
C LEU A 122 20.24 -6.04 -0.14
N SER A 123 20.17 -4.71 -0.04
CA SER A 123 18.90 -4.00 0.07
C SER A 123 18.05 -4.13 -1.20
N GLN A 124 18.67 -4.07 -2.39
CA GLN A 124 17.97 -4.27 -3.67
C GLN A 124 17.43 -5.70 -3.82
N ILE A 125 18.23 -6.71 -3.46
CA ILE A 125 17.82 -8.12 -3.44
C ILE A 125 16.62 -8.33 -2.52
N ARG A 126 16.67 -7.82 -1.28
CA ARG A 126 15.55 -7.93 -0.33
C ARG A 126 14.27 -7.31 -0.88
N VAL A 127 14.36 -6.13 -1.47
CA VAL A 127 13.21 -5.44 -2.07
C VAL A 127 12.64 -6.24 -3.24
N THR A 128 13.48 -6.87 -4.06
CA THR A 128 12.99 -7.71 -5.16
C THR A 128 12.41 -9.03 -4.70
N ILE A 129 13.01 -9.72 -3.72
CA ILE A 129 12.45 -10.95 -3.14
C ILE A 129 11.06 -10.65 -2.55
N THR A 130 10.93 -9.57 -1.77
CA THR A 130 9.64 -9.19 -1.19
C THR A 130 8.63 -8.73 -2.26
N GLY A 131 9.08 -8.08 -3.34
CA GLY A 131 8.21 -7.73 -4.48
C GLY A 131 7.71 -8.95 -5.26
N ILE A 132 8.56 -9.97 -5.48
CA ILE A 132 8.17 -11.23 -6.12
C ILE A 132 7.19 -12.00 -5.22
N LEU A 133 7.53 -12.14 -3.94
CA LEU A 133 6.68 -12.79 -2.95
C LEU A 133 5.31 -12.11 -2.89
N GLN A 134 5.28 -10.78 -2.92
CA GLN A 134 4.04 -10.01 -2.95
C GLN A 134 3.22 -10.27 -4.22
N GLY A 135 3.87 -10.36 -5.38
CA GLY A 135 3.20 -10.70 -6.64
C GLY A 135 2.59 -12.10 -6.62
N VAL A 136 3.32 -13.08 -6.09
CA VAL A 136 2.85 -14.47 -5.95
C VAL A 136 1.66 -14.55 -4.99
N LEU A 137 1.74 -13.89 -3.84
CA LEU A 137 0.64 -13.85 -2.88
C LEU A 137 -0.61 -13.18 -3.48
N TYR A 138 -0.43 -12.08 -4.20
CA TYR A 138 -1.54 -11.40 -4.88
C TYR A 138 -2.16 -12.29 -5.97
N LEU A 139 -1.36 -13.02 -6.73
CA LEU A 139 -1.85 -13.97 -7.73
C LEU A 139 -2.65 -15.11 -7.09
N LEU A 140 -2.11 -15.75 -6.05
CA LEU A 140 -2.79 -16.83 -5.34
C LEU A 140 -4.12 -16.37 -4.75
N PHE A 141 -4.12 -15.21 -4.08
CA PHE A 141 -5.34 -14.65 -3.52
C PHE A 141 -6.33 -14.23 -4.60
N GLY A 142 -5.87 -13.58 -5.67
CA GLY A 142 -6.73 -13.14 -6.77
C GLY A 142 -7.39 -14.31 -7.51
N LEU A 143 -6.64 -15.39 -7.76
CA LEU A 143 -7.19 -16.62 -8.33
C LEU A 143 -8.19 -17.27 -7.39
N TRP A 144 -7.88 -17.36 -6.09
CA TRP A 144 -8.81 -17.89 -5.10
C TRP A 144 -10.08 -17.04 -4.99
N TYR A 145 -9.95 -15.71 -5.04
CA TYR A 145 -11.07 -14.76 -5.00
C TYR A 145 -11.97 -14.91 -6.24
N ILE A 146 -11.38 -14.95 -7.44
CA ILE A 146 -12.13 -15.17 -8.68
C ILE A 146 -12.79 -16.54 -8.67
N ALA A 147 -12.09 -17.60 -8.24
CA ALA A 147 -12.65 -18.94 -8.16
C ALA A 147 -13.82 -19.01 -7.16
N ASN A 148 -13.69 -18.35 -6.00
CA ASN A 148 -14.74 -18.24 -5.01
C ASN A 148 -15.99 -17.57 -5.56
N MET A 149 -15.80 -16.45 -6.27
CA MET A 149 -16.89 -15.73 -6.91
C MET A 149 -17.51 -16.54 -8.06
N LEU A 150 -16.69 -17.22 -8.85
CA LEU A 150 -17.17 -18.06 -9.94
C LEU A 150 -17.99 -19.24 -9.40
N CYS A 151 -17.56 -19.87 -8.31
CA CYS A 151 -18.35 -20.92 -7.61
C CYS A 151 -19.65 -20.39 -6.99
N TYR A 152 -19.73 -19.10 -6.67
CA TYR A 152 -20.94 -18.47 -6.17
C TYR A 152 -21.96 -18.24 -7.29
N TYR A 153 -21.52 -17.81 -8.48
CA TYR A 153 -22.41 -17.48 -9.61
C TYR A 153 -22.64 -18.63 -10.61
N LEU A 154 -21.74 -19.62 -10.69
CA LEU A 154 -21.90 -20.80 -11.55
C LEU A 154 -22.39 -22.03 -10.76
N PRO A 155 -23.21 -22.90 -11.38
CA PRO A 155 -23.58 -24.19 -10.79
C PRO A 155 -22.32 -25.02 -10.48
N PRO A 156 -22.21 -25.64 -9.28
CA PRO A 156 -23.29 -25.99 -8.36
C PRO A 156 -23.57 -24.98 -7.22
N TYR A 157 -23.27 -23.69 -7.38
CA TYR A 157 -23.52 -22.65 -6.37
C TYR A 157 -22.88 -22.97 -5.01
N VAL A 158 -21.61 -23.39 -5.02
CA VAL A 158 -20.90 -23.76 -3.80
C VAL A 158 -20.50 -22.50 -3.06
N THR A 159 -21.29 -22.14 -2.06
CA THR A 159 -21.02 -20.98 -1.21
C THR A 159 -20.04 -21.34 -0.11
N LEU A 160 -18.84 -20.74 -0.16
CA LEU A 160 -17.93 -20.75 0.99
C LEU A 160 -18.48 -19.83 2.09
N SER A 161 -18.43 -20.32 3.34
CA SER A 161 -18.89 -19.56 4.50
C SER A 161 -18.24 -18.17 4.55
N PHE A 162 -19.03 -17.16 4.94
CA PHE A 162 -18.56 -15.79 5.15
C PHE A 162 -17.32 -15.74 6.05
N PHE A 163 -17.29 -16.52 7.12
CA PHE A 163 -16.15 -16.58 8.05
C PHE A 163 -14.86 -17.06 7.38
N ILE A 164 -14.96 -18.02 6.45
CA ILE A 164 -13.79 -18.51 5.70
C ILE A 164 -13.30 -17.40 4.77
N ARG A 165 -14.21 -16.72 4.07
CA ARG A 165 -13.87 -15.62 3.16
C ARG A 165 -13.20 -14.46 3.89
N TYR A 166 -13.77 -14.08 5.04
CA TYR A 166 -13.24 -13.04 5.90
C TYR A 166 -11.85 -13.41 6.44
N THR A 167 -11.69 -14.64 6.95
CA THR A 167 -10.40 -15.13 7.49
C THR A 167 -9.32 -15.18 6.43
N ALA A 168 -9.62 -15.68 5.23
CA ALA A 168 -8.66 -15.71 4.12
C ALA A 168 -8.23 -14.29 3.71
N THR A 169 -9.17 -13.34 3.68
CA THR A 169 -8.90 -11.94 3.35
C THR A 169 -8.04 -11.26 4.40
N THR A 170 -8.36 -11.42 5.70
CA THR A 170 -7.57 -10.83 6.79
C THR A 170 -6.19 -11.44 6.89
N LEU A 171 -6.07 -12.75 6.68
CA LEU A 171 -4.77 -13.43 6.61
C LEU A 171 -3.91 -12.88 5.46
N TYR A 172 -4.49 -12.74 4.26
CA TYR A 172 -3.80 -12.16 3.11
C TYR A 172 -3.30 -10.72 3.37
N ILE A 173 -4.17 -9.88 3.95
CA ILE A 173 -3.81 -8.49 4.29
C ILE A 173 -2.68 -8.47 5.31
N SER A 174 -2.73 -9.36 6.31
CA SER A 174 -1.71 -9.46 7.36
C SER A 174 -0.35 -9.87 6.78
N ILE A 175 -0.31 -10.93 5.96
CA ILE A 175 0.92 -11.39 5.30
C ILE A 175 1.51 -10.30 4.40
N THR A 176 0.66 -9.62 3.62
CA THR A 176 1.09 -8.51 2.77
C THR A 176 1.69 -7.36 3.59
N THR A 177 1.07 -7.03 4.72
CA THR A 177 1.55 -5.95 5.61
C THR A 177 2.92 -6.31 6.20
N LEU A 178 3.09 -7.57 6.63
CA LEU A 178 4.38 -8.07 7.12
C LEU A 178 5.46 -8.03 6.01
N ASN A 179 5.12 -8.41 4.78
CA ASN A 179 6.04 -8.32 3.65
C ASN A 179 6.51 -6.90 3.38
N LEU A 180 5.63 -5.90 3.48
CA LEU A 180 6.01 -4.50 3.35
C LEU A 180 6.90 -4.04 4.50
N TRP A 181 6.57 -4.42 5.73
CA TRP A 181 7.35 -4.06 6.91
C TRP A 181 8.80 -4.57 6.80
N VAL A 182 8.98 -5.82 6.38
CA VAL A 182 10.30 -6.45 6.22
C VAL A 182 11.01 -5.91 4.96
N GLY A 183 10.29 -5.81 3.85
CA GLY A 183 10.85 -5.51 2.53
C GLY A 183 11.21 -4.04 2.31
N GLN A 184 10.38 -3.11 2.80
CA GLN A 184 10.48 -1.69 2.46
C GLN A 184 11.01 -0.84 3.62
N THR A 185 12.25 -0.37 3.49
CA THR A 185 12.89 0.55 4.45
C THR A 185 12.12 1.86 4.60
N LEU A 186 11.64 2.41 3.49
CA LEU A 186 10.92 3.69 3.43
C LEU A 186 9.55 3.62 4.13
N PHE A 187 8.92 2.45 4.13
CA PHE A 187 7.69 2.20 4.89
C PHE A 187 7.96 2.25 6.40
N ARG A 188 9.03 1.58 6.87
CA ARG A 188 9.44 1.62 8.29
C ARG A 188 9.77 3.03 8.75
N GLU A 189 10.49 3.78 7.93
CA GLU A 189 10.85 5.17 8.25
C GLU A 189 9.61 6.05 8.40
N ARG A 190 8.66 5.95 7.45
CA ARG A 190 7.38 6.67 7.53
C ARG A 190 6.54 6.24 8.73
N ALA A 191 6.48 4.94 9.04
CA ALA A 191 5.76 4.44 10.20
C ALA A 191 6.33 5.01 11.51
N VAL A 192 7.66 5.08 11.63
CA VAL A 192 8.33 5.71 12.77
C VAL A 192 8.02 7.21 12.85
N HIS A 193 7.99 7.92 11.73
CA HIS A 193 7.61 9.33 11.69
C HIS A 193 6.17 9.57 12.13
N VAL A 194 5.22 8.77 11.62
CA VAL A 194 3.81 8.83 12.04
C VAL A 194 3.69 8.52 13.52
N TRP A 195 4.36 7.48 14.01
CA TRP A 195 4.37 7.13 15.43
C TRP A 195 4.92 8.25 16.30
N LYS A 196 6.01 8.89 15.88
CA LYS A 196 6.58 10.07 16.57
C LYS A 196 5.58 11.24 16.59
N ALA A 197 4.88 11.50 15.49
CA ALA A 197 3.86 12.54 15.42
C ALA A 197 2.67 12.23 16.35
N VAL A 198 2.16 10.99 16.34
CA VAL A 198 1.11 10.55 17.26
C VAL A 198 1.56 10.67 18.71
N LYS A 199 2.76 10.17 19.05
CA LYS A 199 3.32 10.29 20.40
C LYS A 199 3.45 11.76 20.82
N LYS A 200 3.89 12.65 19.93
CA LYS A 200 3.97 14.09 20.21
C LYS A 200 2.60 14.66 20.57
N HIS A 201 1.54 14.33 19.81
CA HIS A 201 0.18 14.80 20.08
C HIS A 201 -0.46 14.18 21.34
N VAL A 202 -0.15 12.92 21.64
CA VAL A 202 -0.66 12.24 22.86
C VAL A 202 0.07 12.71 24.12
N CYS A 203 1.37 12.99 24.05
CA CYS A 203 2.17 13.43 25.19
C CYS A 203 2.06 14.94 25.48
N THR A 204 1.74 15.78 24.49
CA THR A 204 1.50 17.23 24.71
C THR A 204 0.15 17.52 25.39
N GLY A 205 -0.73 16.54 25.54
CA GLY A 205 -1.95 16.67 26.34
C GLY A 205 -1.76 16.49 27.86
N LYS A 206 -0.51 16.39 28.35
CA LYS A 206 -0.20 16.10 29.76
C LYS A 206 0.64 17.15 30.49
N GLU A 207 0.95 18.29 29.87
CA GLU A 207 1.88 19.29 30.43
C GLU A 207 1.30 20.71 30.61
N ASP A 208 -0.02 20.90 30.71
CA ASP A 208 -0.62 22.21 31.03
C ASP A 208 -1.39 22.21 32.35
N LEU A 209 -0.78 21.67 33.41
CA LEU A 209 -1.18 21.99 34.78
C LEU A 209 0.06 22.06 35.68
N ARG A 210 0.80 23.16 35.57
CA ARG A 210 1.64 23.64 36.68
C ARG A 210 1.49 25.17 36.75
N PRO A 211 1.00 25.72 37.87
CA PRO A 211 0.80 27.16 37.99
C PRO A 211 2.16 27.87 38.02
N ALA A 212 2.15 29.07 37.44
CA ALA A 212 3.22 30.03 37.50
C ALA A 212 3.53 30.41 38.95
N GLU A 213 4.81 30.49 39.29
CA GLU A 213 5.29 31.20 40.48
C GLU A 213 6.55 32.01 40.09
N ASP A 214 6.27 33.27 39.75
CA ASP A 214 6.99 34.50 40.04
C ASP A 214 8.54 34.56 39.99
N THR A 215 8.99 35.23 38.94
CA THR A 215 9.93 36.37 38.92
C THR A 215 10.34 36.95 40.28
N LEU A 216 11.65 36.98 40.60
CA LEU A 216 12.38 38.23 40.91
C LEU A 216 13.90 38.01 41.14
N THR A 217 14.71 38.88 40.51
CA THR A 217 16.04 39.40 40.95
C THR A 217 17.26 38.46 40.87
N THR A 218 18.44 38.79 40.34
CA THR A 218 19.14 40.10 40.18
C THR A 218 20.23 39.99 39.10
N ALA A 219 20.45 41.08 38.38
CA ALA A 219 21.53 41.29 37.41
C ALA A 219 22.92 41.57 38.04
N ALA A 220 23.99 41.15 37.36
CA ALA A 220 25.32 41.80 37.32
C ALA A 220 26.13 41.16 36.16
N THR A 221 26.32 41.82 35.00
CA THR A 221 27.47 42.69 34.62
C THR A 221 28.83 41.95 34.78
N ILE A 222 29.68 41.71 33.78
CA ILE A 222 30.53 42.69 33.04
C ILE A 222 31.16 42.04 31.78
N GLN A 223 31.25 42.85 30.71
CA GLN A 223 32.04 42.76 29.47
C GLN A 223 33.57 42.75 29.70
N SER A 224 34.35 42.00 28.90
CA SER A 224 35.54 42.56 28.22
C SER A 224 36.16 41.60 27.22
N THR A 225 36.35 42.13 26.02
CA THR A 225 37.14 41.66 24.86
C THR A 225 38.66 41.76 25.07
N GLY A 226 39.42 40.87 24.44
CA GLY A 226 40.83 41.02 24.05
C GLY A 226 41.09 39.97 22.98
N VAL A 227 41.21 40.28 21.67
CA VAL A 227 42.25 41.02 20.94
C VAL A 227 43.62 40.34 21.07
N ASP A 228 43.87 39.46 20.09
CA ASP A 228 45.17 38.94 19.71
C ASP A 228 46.00 40.04 19.03
N THR A 229 47.29 40.10 19.35
CA THR A 229 48.31 40.77 18.53
C THR A 229 49.54 39.88 18.43
N ASP A 230 49.91 39.58 17.20
CA ASP A 230 51.16 38.95 16.77
C ASP A 230 52.39 39.78 17.15
N GLY A 231 53.49 39.08 17.43
CA GLY A 231 54.85 39.59 17.64
C GLY A 231 55.83 38.45 17.89
#